data_AF-A0A4R5NBT1-F1
#
_entry.id   AF-A0A4R5NBT1-F1
#
_cell.length_a   1.000
_cell.length_b   1.000
_cell.length_c   1.000
_cell.angle_alpha   90.00
_cell.angle_beta   90.00
_cell.angle_gamma   90.00
#
_symmetry.space_group_name_H-M   'P 1'
#
loop_
_entity.id
_entity.type
_entity.pdbx_description
1 polymer ?
#
loop_
_entity_poly.entity_id
_entity_poly.type
_entity_poly.pdbx_seq_one_letter_code
_entity_poly.pdbx_strand_id
1 'polypeptide(L)' 'MIELIGIIVIIMGIYQIYVGRKTYYNIKEKVKNPQPYVFMGVYFSLVMGIIFLVVGAFLIK' A
#
# COMPACT_ATOMS: atom_id res chain seq x y z
N MET A 1 3.21 5.40 23.90
CA MET A 1 4.14 5.51 22.75
C MET A 1 3.92 4.42 21.71
N ILE A 2 3.83 3.15 22.12
CA ILE A 2 3.65 2.01 21.18
C ILE A 2 2.32 2.13 20.41
N GLU A 3 1.24 2.51 21.08
CA GLU A 3 -0.05 2.78 20.43
C GLU A 3 0.03 3.88 19.36
N LEU A 4 0.76 4.97 19.64
CA LEU A 4 0.96 6.05 18.65
C LEU A 4 1.73 5.55 17.42
N ILE A 5 2.73 4.69 17.62
CA ILE A 5 3.45 4.03 16.52
C ILE A 5 2.48 3.16 15.73
N GLY A 6 1.62 2.38 16.40
CA GLY A 6 0.59 1.58 15.76
C GLY A 6 -0.36 2.40 14.88
N ILE A 7 -0.84 3.54 15.39
CA ILE A 7 -1.71 4.46 14.63
C ILE A 7 -0.99 4.99 13.38
N ILE A 8 0.27 5.42 13.51
CA ILE A 8 1.07 5.90 12.37
C ILE A 8 1.24 4.79 11.32
N VAL A 9 1.55 3.57 11.75
CA VAL A 9 1.71 2.42 10.86
C VAL A 9 0.41 2.10 10.12
N ILE A 10 -0.75 2.19 10.78
CA ILE A 10 -2.06 2.04 10.11
C ILE A 10 -2.26 3.13 9.06
N ILE A 11 -2.00 4.40 9.38
CA ILE A 11 -2.13 5.51 8.43
C ILE A 11 -1.23 5.30 7.22
N MET A 12 0.01 4.84 7.43
CA MET A 12 0.94 4.47 6.35
C MET A 12 0.37 3.34 5.48
N GLY A 13 -0.22 2.30 6.09
CA GLY A 13 -0.87 1.21 5.37
C GLY A 13 -2.04 1.68 4.49
N ILE A 14 -2.92 2.53 5.03
CA ILE A 14 -4.05 3.12 4.27
C ILE A 14 -3.51 3.95 3.09
N TYR A 15 -2.53 4.81 3.36
CA TYR A 15 -1.94 5.67 2.32
C TYR A 15 -1.27 4.85 1.21
N GLN A 16 -0.54 3.79 1.59
CA GLN A 16 0.12 2.91 0.63
C GLN A 16 -0.88 2.17 -0.26
N ILE A 17 -1.99 1.68 0.29
CA ILE A 17 -3.07 1.06 -0.50
C ILE A 17 -3.68 2.07 -1.47
N TYR A 18 -3.95 3.29 -1.00
CA TYR A 18 -4.48 4.36 -1.86
C TYR A 18 -3.53 4.69 -3.02
N VAL A 19 -2.24 4.90 -2.75
CA VAL A 19 -1.23 5.19 -3.77
C VAL A 19 -1.05 4.01 -4.73
N GLY A 20 -1.05 2.77 -4.22
CA GLY A 20 -0.99 1.56 -5.03
C GLY A 20 -2.15 1.47 -6.02
N ARG A 21 -3.39 1.69 -5.56
CA ARG A 21 -4.58 1.72 -6.42
C ARG A 21 -4.50 2.84 -7.45
N LYS A 22 -4.16 4.06 -7.02
CA LYS A 22 -4.03 5.20 -7.94
C LYS A 22 -2.97 4.95 -9.01
N THR A 23 -1.85 4.33 -8.63
CA THR A 23 -0.76 3.97 -9.54
C THR A 23 -1.21 2.91 -10.56
N TYR A 24 -1.96 1.89 -10.11
CA TYR A 24 -2.55 0.89 -11.00
C TYR A 24 -3.38 1.53 -12.12
N TYR A 25 -4.31 2.43 -11.76
CA TYR A 25 -5.16 3.11 -12.74
C TYR A 25 -4.35 4.04 -13.64
N ASN A 26 -3.40 4.79 -13.09
CA ASN A 26 -2.52 5.64 -13.88
C ASN A 26 -1.73 4.85 -14.93
N ILE A 27 -1.20 3.67 -14.59
CA ILE A 27 -0.49 2.82 -15.55
C ILE A 27 -1.45 2.36 -16.64
N LYS A 28 -2.63 1.87 -16.25
CA LYS A 28 -3.64 1.36 -17.18
C LYS A 28 -4.14 2.42 -18.17
N GLU A 29 -4.26 3.67 -17.73
CA GLU A 29 -4.80 4.77 -18.56
C GLU A 29 -3.74 5.50 -19.37
N LYS A 30 -2.52 5.66 -18.84
CA LYS A 30 -1.52 6.58 -19.40
C LYS A 30 -0.33 5.89 -20.05
N VAL A 31 -0.05 4.63 -19.72
CA VAL A 31 1.12 3.91 -20.26
C VAL A 31 0.68 3.03 -21.43
N LYS A 32 1.24 3.28 -22.61
CA LYS A 32 1.07 2.39 -23.77
C LYS A 32 1.99 1.17 -23.62
N ASN A 33 1.43 -0.03 -23.78
CA ASN A 33 2.13 -1.32 -23.63
C ASN A 33 2.91 -1.45 -22.30
N PRO A 34 2.23 -1.30 -21.14
CA PRO A 34 2.88 -1.42 -19.85
C PRO A 34 3.45 -2.82 -19.67
N GLN A 35 4.72 -2.89 -19.27
CA GLN A 35 5.37 -4.17 -19.04
C GLN A 35 4.77 -4.87 -17.81
N PRO A 36 4.53 -6.20 -17.85
CA PRO A 36 3.84 -6.91 -16.77
C PRO A 36 4.47 -6.74 -15.38
N TYR A 37 5.79 -6.61 -15.30
CA TYR A 37 6.50 -6.44 -14.03
C TYR A 37 6.14 -5.13 -13.32
N VAL A 38 5.69 -4.10 -14.05
CA VAL A 38 5.26 -2.82 -13.45
C VAL A 38 4.03 -3.04 -12.57
N PHE A 39 3.09 -3.87 -13.02
CA PHE A 39 1.94 -4.26 -12.21
C PHE A 39 2.33 -5.14 -11.03
N MET A 40 3.36 -5.98 -11.17
CA MET A 40 3.88 -6.78 -10.07
C MET A 40 4.38 -5.91 -8.91
N GLY A 41 5.07 -4.80 -9.21
CA GLY A 41 5.46 -3.81 -8.20
C GLY A 41 4.27 -3.15 -7.51
N VAL A 42 3.19 -2.87 -8.26
CA VAL A 42 1.94 -2.33 -7.69
C VAL A 42 1.27 -3.34 -6.77
N TYR A 43 1.17 -4.61 -7.17
CA TYR A 43 0.60 -5.66 -6.32
C TYR A 43 1.41 -5.88 -5.05
N PHE A 44 2.75 -5.87 -5.15
CA PHE A 44 3.62 -5.94 -3.98
C PHE A 44 3.38 -4.77 -3.01
N SER A 45 3.26 -3.55 -3.54
CA SER A 45 2.95 -2.37 -2.74
C SER A 45 1.61 -2.49 -2.01
N LEU A 46 0.58 -3.03 -2.66
CA LEU A 46 -0.73 -3.29 -2.05
C LEU A 46 -0.65 -4.31 -0.92
N VAL A 47 0.09 -5.41 -1.11
CA VAL A 47 0.32 -6.44 -0.08
C VAL A 47 1.04 -5.83 1.13
N MET A 48 2.07 -5.01 0.91
CA MET A 48 2.77 -4.30 1.99
C MET A 48 1.84 -3.36 2.77
N GLY A 49 0.91 -2.69 2.08
CA GLY A 49 -0.11 -1.87 2.72
C GLY A 49 -0.99 -2.67 3.68
N ILE A 50 -1.42 -3.89 3.30
CA ILE A 50 -2.19 -4.79 4.16
C ILE A 50 -1.35 -5.23 5.36
N ILE A 51 -0.07 -5.56 5.16
CA ILE A 51 0.85 -5.94 6.25
C ILE A 51 0.96 -4.81 7.27
N PHE A 52 1.08 -3.55 6.82
CA PHE A 52 1.10 -2.40 7.72
C PHE A 52 -0.21 -2.27 8.51
N LEU A 53 -1.37 -2.48 7.90
CA LEU A 53 -2.65 -2.46 8.65
C LEU A 53 -2.68 -3.54 9.75
N VAL A 54 -2.25 -4.76 9.42
CA VAL A 54 -2.22 -5.89 10.37
C VAL A 54 -1.25 -5.62 11.51
N VAL A 55 -0.01 -5.25 11.19
CA VAL A 55 1.03 -4.93 12.19
C VAL A 55 0.61 -3.75 13.06
N GLY A 56 0.08 -2.68 12.45
CA GLY A 56 -0.43 -1.52 13.16
C GLY A 56 -1.55 -1.89 14.13
N ALA A 57 -2.49 -2.75 13.73
CA ALA A 57 -3.54 -3.25 14.61
C ALA A 57 -3.00 -4.07 15.80
N PHE A 58 -1.95 -4.88 15.59
CA PHE A 58 -1.28 -5.59 16.68
C PHE A 58 -0.54 -4.66 17.65
N LEU A 59 -0.04 -3.51 17.18
CA LEU A 59 0.68 -2.53 18.01
C LEU A 59 -0.24 -1.62 18.84
N ILE A 60 -1.52 -1.52 18.49
CA ILE A 60 -2.53 -0.77 19.25
C ILE A 60 -3.21 -1.65 20.32
N LYS A 61 -3.00 -2.97 20.25
CA LYS A 61 -3.66 -3.97 21.08
C LYS A 61 -3.16 -3.98 22.53
#